data_AF-A0AA42XSW6-F1
#
_entry.id   AF-A0AA42XSW6-F1
#
_cell.length_a   1.000
_cell.length_b   1.000
_cell.length_c   1.000
_cell.angle_alpha   90.00
_cell.angle_beta   90.00
_cell.angle_gamma   90.00
#
_symmetry.space_group_name_H-M   'P 1'
#
loop_
_entity.id
_entity.type
_entity.pdbx_description
1 polymer ?
#
loop_
_entity_poly.entity_id
_entity_poly.type
_entity_poly.pdbx_seq_one_letter_code
_entity_poly.pdbx_strand_id
1 'polypeptide(L)'
;MNDFQHGSSQRIGESLQNAGINVEFASVQGNREAYFRAAFDLGADSFEVYIYADEIGLMANGKHWRIWERPDFDGPDELLADFMENLSELTNDQPSND
;
A
#
# COMPACT_ATOMS: atom_id res chain seq x y z
N MET A 1 -14.59 0.68 9.20
CA MET A 1 -13.80 0.41 7.98
C MET A 1 -14.73 -0.18 6.94
N ASN A 2 -14.53 0.15 5.66
CA ASN A 2 -15.39 -0.27 4.55
C ASN A 2 -14.78 -1.46 3.78
N ASP A 3 -15.56 -2.04 2.86
CA ASP A 3 -15.14 -3.19 2.04
C ASP A 3 -13.87 -2.90 1.22
N PHE A 4 -13.71 -1.68 0.73
CA PHE A 4 -12.50 -1.26 0.01
C PHE A 4 -11.26 -1.34 0.89
N GLN A 5 -11.30 -0.77 2.09
CA GLN A 5 -10.19 -0.79 3.04
C GLN A 5 -9.78 -2.22 3.40
N HIS A 6 -10.76 -3.08 3.69
CA HIS A 6 -10.50 -4.49 3.98
C HIS A 6 -9.92 -5.23 2.76
N GLY A 7 -10.55 -5.11 1.60
CA GLY A 7 -10.11 -5.77 0.36
C GLY A 7 -8.70 -5.34 -0.08
N SER A 8 -8.41 -4.04 -0.03
CA SER A 8 -7.09 -3.49 -0.35
C SER A 8 -6.04 -3.98 0.65
N SER A 9 -6.29 -3.92 1.96
CA SER A 9 -5.32 -4.39 2.97
C SER A 9 -4.96 -5.87 2.78
N GLN A 10 -5.94 -6.70 2.45
CA GLN A 10 -5.72 -8.13 2.22
C GLN A 10 -4.88 -8.36 0.95
N ARG A 11 -5.29 -7.77 -0.19
CA ARG A 11 -4.59 -7.94 -1.47
C ARG A 11 -3.16 -7.41 -1.44
N ILE A 12 -2.95 -6.25 -0.82
CA ILE A 12 -1.62 -5.66 -0.67
C ILE A 12 -0.75 -6.53 0.24
N GLY A 13 -1.30 -6.99 1.37
CA GLY A 13 -0.61 -7.90 2.27
C GLY A 13 -0.22 -9.22 1.60
N GLU A 14 -1.13 -9.82 0.83
CA GLU A 14 -0.86 -11.03 0.04
C GLU A 14 0.24 -10.80 -1.01
N SER A 15 0.23 -9.66 -1.71
CA SER A 15 1.26 -9.32 -2.70
C SER A 15 2.64 -9.17 -2.08
N LEU A 16 2.72 -8.45 -0.95
CA LEU A 16 3.97 -8.26 -0.22
C LEU A 16 4.49 -9.59 0.34
N GLN A 17 3.60 -10.42 0.87
CA GLN A 17 3.97 -11.75 1.36
C GLN A 17 4.50 -12.64 0.24
N ASN A 18 3.91 -12.60 -0.96
CA ASN A 18 4.41 -13.33 -2.13
C ASN A 18 5.80 -12.83 -2.57
N ALA A 19 6.11 -11.55 -2.34
CA ALA A 19 7.44 -10.98 -2.54
C ALA A 19 8.42 -11.28 -1.37
N GLY A 20 8.01 -12.06 -0.37
CA GLY A 20 8.82 -12.40 0.81
C GLY A 20 8.84 -11.33 1.90
N ILE A 21 7.96 -10.33 1.80
CA ILE A 21 7.87 -9.19 2.73
C ILE A 21 6.68 -9.42 3.65
N ASN A 22 6.95 -9.71 4.92
CA ASN A 22 5.88 -9.92 5.90
C ASN A 22 5.42 -8.59 6.50
N VAL A 23 4.16 -8.21 6.24
CA VAL A 23 3.58 -6.96 6.76
C VAL A 23 2.34 -7.26 7.58
N GLU A 24 2.10 -6.44 8.59
CA GLU A 24 0.87 -6.48 9.38
C GLU A 24 0.15 -5.13 9.25
N PHE A 25 -1.08 -5.15 8.76
CA PHE A 25 -1.92 -3.96 8.70
C PHE A 25 -2.59 -3.73 10.06
N ALA A 26 -2.29 -2.59 10.67
CA ALA A 26 -2.94 -2.13 11.88
C ALA A 26 -4.07 -1.14 11.54
N SER A 27 -5.19 -1.26 12.26
CA SER A 27 -6.26 -0.25 12.22
C SER A 27 -5.86 0.96 13.06
N VAL A 28 -5.91 2.15 12.46
CA VAL A 28 -5.57 3.40 13.12
C VAL A 28 -6.80 4.31 13.14
N GLN A 29 -7.18 4.76 14.33
CA GLN A 29 -8.21 5.77 14.50
C GLN A 29 -7.59 7.15 14.33
N GLY A 30 -7.69 7.71 13.13
CA GLY A 30 -7.27 9.09 12.85
C GLY A 30 -8.22 10.14 13.42
N ASN A 31 -7.80 11.40 13.34
CA ASN A 31 -8.60 12.54 13.82
C ASN A 31 -9.86 12.79 12.97
N ARG A 32 -9.83 12.45 11.68
CA ARG A 32 -10.93 12.65 10.74
C ARG A 32 -11.60 11.35 10.32
N GLU A 33 -10.80 10.31 10.12
CA GLU A 33 -11.27 9.00 9.68
C GLU A 33 -10.35 7.88 10.19
N ALA A 34 -10.87 6.66 10.16
CA ALA A 34 -10.11 5.45 10.46
C ALA A 34 -9.50 4.88 9.17
N TYR A 35 -8.26 4.43 9.25
CA TYR A 35 -7.51 3.88 8.12
C TYR A 35 -6.68 2.67 8.53
N PHE A 36 -6.24 1.86 7.56
CA PHE A 36 -5.23 0.84 7.81
C PHE A 36 -3.85 1.39 7.52
N ARG A 37 -2.85 0.98 8.30
CA ARG A 37 -1.44 1.27 8.06
C ARG A 37 -0.62 -0.01 8.16
N ALA A 38 0.31 -0.19 7.23
CA ALA A 38 1.39 -1.15 7.34
C ALA A 38 2.72 -0.46 7.06
N ALA A 39 3.79 -0.93 7.68
CA ALA A 39 5.15 -0.52 7.38
C ALA A 39 5.97 -1.76 7.02
N PHE A 40 6.88 -1.61 6.07
CA PHE A 40 7.78 -2.67 5.64
C PHE A 40 9.07 -2.09 5.09
N ASP A 41 10.13 -2.90 5.11
CA ASP A 41 11.42 -2.53 4.56
C ASP A 41 11.67 -3.31 3.27
N LEU A 42 12.28 -2.66 2.29
CA LEU A 42 12.73 -3.26 1.05
C LEU A 42 14.17 -2.80 0.78
N GLY A 43 15.13 -3.70 1.00
CA GLY A 43 16.55 -3.35 0.91
C GLY A 43 16.96 -2.32 1.98
N ALA A 44 17.42 -1.14 1.54
CA ALA A 44 17.80 -0.05 2.43
C ALA A 44 16.67 0.98 2.64
N ASP A 45 15.55 0.81 1.95
CA ASP A 45 14.43 1.75 1.92
C ASP A 45 13.30 1.26 2.84
N SER A 46 12.72 2.19 3.59
CA SER A 46 11.57 1.93 4.46
C SER A 46 10.30 2.47 3.81
N PHE A 47 9.25 1.67 3.76
CA PHE A 47 7.96 2.01 3.15
C PHE A 47 6.82 1.96 4.16
N GLU A 48 5.83 2.82 3.96
CA GLU A 48 4.60 2.83 4.74
C GLU A 48 3.39 2.96 3.81
N VAL A 49 2.44 2.05 3.96
CA VAL A 49 1.19 2.04 3.20
C VAL A 49 0.06 2.49 4.11
N TYR A 50 -0.78 3.38 3.59
CA TYR A 50 -1.95 3.92 4.26
C TYR A 50 -3.17 3.66 3.39
N ILE A 51 -4.25 3.12 3.97
CA ILE A 51 -5.46 2.76 3.23
C ILE A 51 -6.67 3.45 3.86
N TYR A 52 -7.14 4.49 3.20
CA TYR A 52 -8.30 5.30 3.56
C TYR A 52 -9.57 4.78 2.88
N ALA A 53 -10.72 5.42 3.10
CA ALA A 53 -12.00 4.94 2.59
C ALA A 53 -12.09 4.93 1.06
N ASP A 54 -11.36 5.83 0.40
CA ASP A 54 -11.37 6.04 -1.04
C ASP A 54 -9.97 6.37 -1.62
N GLU A 55 -8.92 6.16 -0.83
CA GLU A 55 -7.54 6.51 -1.20
C GLU A 55 -6.54 5.48 -0.66
N ILE A 56 -5.42 5.33 -1.36
CA ILE A 56 -4.25 4.57 -0.91
C ILE A 56 -3.04 5.50 -0.99
N GLY A 57 -2.25 5.56 0.08
CA GLY A 57 -1.02 6.33 0.15
C GLY A 57 0.20 5.45 0.39
N LEU A 58 1.32 5.79 -0.25
CA LEU A 58 2.63 5.17 -0.05
C LEU A 58 3.65 6.23 0.35
N MET A 59 4.32 6.03 1.48
CA MET A 59 5.46 6.83 1.91
C MET A 59 6.74 6.02 1.78
N ALA A 60 7.75 6.55 1.09
CA ALA A 60 9.09 6.00 1.08
C ALA A 60 10.05 6.90 1.86
N ASN A 61 10.81 6.29 2.78
CA ASN A 61 11.82 6.90 3.63
C ASN A 61 11.36 8.15 4.41
N GLY A 62 10.07 8.23 4.72
CA GLY A 62 9.47 9.39 5.38
C GLY A 62 9.50 10.69 4.56
N LYS A 63 9.80 10.61 3.25
CA LYS A 63 10.09 11.79 2.40
C LYS A 63 9.30 11.82 1.12
N HIS A 64 9.14 10.68 0.47
CA HIS A 64 8.48 10.60 -0.83
C HIS A 64 7.08 10.06 -0.63
N TRP A 65 6.09 10.90 -0.89
CA TRP A 65 4.68 10.58 -0.71
C TRP A 65 4.00 10.45 -2.08
N ARG A 66 3.31 9.35 -2.30
CA ARG A 66 2.48 9.12 -3.48
C ARG A 66 1.08 8.69 -3.03
N ILE A 67 0.06 9.25 -3.66
CA ILE A 67 -1.35 8.98 -3.37
C ILE A 67 -2.02 8.48 -4.64
N TRP A 68 -2.96 7.57 -4.45
CA TRP A 68 -3.95 7.15 -5.42
C TRP A 68 -5.31 7.45 -4.81
N GLU A 69 -6.05 8.39 -5.38
CA GLU A 69 -7.34 8.88 -4.85
C GLU A 69 -8.43 8.83 -5.94
N ARG A 70 -9.68 8.59 -5.54
CA ARG A 70 -10.81 8.42 -6.46
C ARG A 70 -11.05 9.52 -7.51
N PRO A 71 -10.75 10.83 -7.34
CA PRO A 71 -10.92 11.76 -8.45
C PRO A 71 -10.03 11.45 -9.66
N ASP A 72 -8.96 10.66 -9.47
CA ASP A 72 -8.05 10.23 -10.54
C ASP A 72 -8.45 8.89 -11.20
N PHE A 73 -9.47 8.18 -10.67
CA PHE A 73 -9.86 6.84 -11.13
C PHE A 73 -11.39 6.67 -11.20
N ASP A 74 -11.91 5.97 -12.22
CA ASP A 74 -13.35 5.73 -12.36
C ASP A 74 -13.93 4.83 -11.24
N GLY A 75 -13.08 4.12 -10.48
CA GLY A 75 -13.51 3.25 -9.40
C GLY A 75 -12.40 2.75 -8.46
N PRO A 76 -12.79 2.11 -7.34
CA PRO A 76 -11.87 1.61 -6.33
C PRO A 76 -11.01 0.44 -6.84
N ASP A 77 -11.53 -0.35 -7.78
CA ASP A 77 -10.79 -1.45 -8.40
C ASP A 77 -9.65 -0.95 -9.30
N GLU A 78 -9.85 0.12 -10.06
CA GLU A 78 -8.80 0.71 -10.91
C GLU A 78 -7.70 1.38 -10.09
N LEU A 79 -8.10 2.11 -9.03
CA LEU A 79 -7.17 2.68 -8.06
C LEU A 79 -6.26 1.60 -7.45
N LEU A 80 -6.86 0.50 -6.99
CA LEU A 80 -6.10 -0.61 -6.42
C LEU A 80 -5.24 -1.30 -7.48
N ALA A 81 -5.71 -1.45 -8.72
CA ALA A 81 -4.93 -2.06 -9.79
C ALA A 81 -3.65 -1.25 -10.09
N ASP A 82 -3.77 0.07 -10.24
CA ASP A 82 -2.62 0.96 -10.48
C ASP A 82 -1.64 0.94 -9.30
N PHE A 83 -2.15 0.98 -8.07
CA PHE A 83 -1.32 0.84 -6.87
C PHE A 83 -0.53 -0.49 -6.88
N MET A 84 -1.20 -1.60 -7.20
CA MET A 84 -0.60 -2.94 -7.20
C MET A 84 0.44 -3.11 -8.31
N GLU A 85 0.25 -2.49 -9.47
CA GLU A 85 1.25 -2.45 -10.54
C GLU A 85 2.52 -1.76 -10.06
N ASN A 86 2.40 -0.56 -9.49
CA ASN A 86 3.55 0.19 -8.96
C ASN A 86 4.23 -0.54 -7.78
N LEU A 87 3.45 -1.20 -6.91
CA LEU A 87 4.00 -2.00 -5.82
C LEU A 87 4.77 -3.22 -6.36
N SER A 88 4.26 -3.85 -7.41
CA SER A 88 4.92 -4.97 -8.07
C SER A 88 6.22 -4.53 -8.74
N GLU A 89 6.25 -3.36 -9.38
CA GLU A 89 7.48 -2.81 -9.94
C GLU A 89 8.53 -2.56 -8.85
N LEU A 90 8.14 -1.98 -7.71
CA LEU A 90 9.05 -1.75 -6.59
C LEU A 90 9.64 -3.05 -6.04
N THR A 91 8.82 -4.08 -5.88
CA THR A 91 9.25 -5.36 -5.31
C THR A 91 9.99 -6.27 -6.28
N ASN A 92 9.75 -6.16 -7.60
CA ASN A 92 10.44 -6.94 -8.64
C ASN A 92 11.76 -6.31 -9.12
N ASP A 93 11.97 -5.00 -8.98
CA ASP A 93 13.21 -4.32 -9.41
C ASP A 93 14.43 -4.60 -8.50
N GLN A 94 14.28 -5.43 -7.46
CA GLN A 94 15.45 -5.91 -6.72
C GLN A 94 16.28 -6.84 -7.63
N PRO A 95 17.55 -6.49 -7.95
CA PRO A 95 18.42 -7.43 -8.61
C PRO A 95 18.59 -8.64 -7.69
N SER A 96 18.24 -9.83 -8.18
CA SER A 96 18.65 -11.10 -7.59
C SER A 96 20.16 -11.09 -7.43
N ASN A 97 20.65 -10.71 -6.26
CA ASN A 97 22.06 -10.70 -5.96
C ASN A 97 22.44 -12.13 -5.50
N ASP A 98 22.62 -13.02 -6.49
CA ASP A 98 23.34 -14.29 -6.35
C ASP A 98 24.84 -14.04 -6.23
#